data_AF-A0ABD0QSN8-F1
#
_entry.id   AF-A0ABD0QSN8-F1
#
_cell.length_a   1.000
_cell.length_b   1.000
_cell.length_c   1.000
_cell.angle_alpha   90.00
_cell.angle_beta   90.00
_cell.angle_gamma   90.00
#
_symmetry.space_group_name_H-M   'P 1'
#
loop_
_entity.id
_entity.type
_entity.pdbx_description
1 polymer ?
#
loop_
_entity_poly.entity_id
_entity_poly.type
_entity_poly.pdbx_seq_one_letter_code
_entity_poly.pdbx_strand_id
1 'polypeptide(L)' 'NRQSPIDIVPAEAVFDARLSPISLSYNDCTSVNISNNGHSVVVEFIDSDERS' A
#
# COMPACT_ATOMS: atom_id res chain seq x y z
N ASN A 1 -19.21 -3.13 7.45
CA ASN A 1 -18.66 -2.44 8.65
C ASN A 1 -17.19 -2.79 8.88
N ARG A 2 -16.29 -2.29 8.02
CA ARG A 2 -14.82 -2.37 8.15
C ARG A 2 -14.22 -1.13 7.46
N GLN A 3 -14.66 0.05 7.88
CA GLN A 3 -14.19 1.30 7.29
C GLN A 3 -12.80 1.65 7.82
N SER A 4 -11.98 2.22 6.96
CA SER A 4 -10.67 2.82 7.27
C SER A 4 -10.75 4.33 7.04
N PRO A 5 -9.88 5.15 7.66
CA PRO A 5 -8.86 4.77 8.64
C PRO A 5 -9.44 4.44 10.03
N ILE A 6 -8.62 3.85 10.91
CA ILE A 6 -8.91 3.68 12.34
C ILE A 6 -7.75 4.23 13.17
N ASP A 7 -8.01 4.56 14.43
CA ASP A 7 -6.95 4.80 15.40
C ASP A 7 -6.36 3.45 15.85
N ILE A 8 -5.04 3.33 15.81
CA ILE A 8 -4.34 2.10 16.22
C ILE A 8 -3.95 2.25 17.68
N VAL A 9 -4.61 1.49 18.57
CA VAL A 9 -4.24 1.41 19.98
C VAL A 9 -3.13 0.35 20.15
N PRO A 10 -1.86 0.73 20.42
CA PRO A 10 -0.75 -0.24 20.36
C PRO A 10 -0.87 -1.37 21.39
N ALA A 11 -1.50 -1.11 22.54
CA ALA A 11 -1.74 -2.11 23.57
C ALA A 11 -2.79 -3.18 23.17
N GLU A 12 -3.63 -2.88 22.18
CA GLU A 12 -4.65 -3.79 21.65
C GLU A 12 -4.20 -4.50 20.36
N ALA A 13 -3.05 -4.09 19.79
CA ALA A 13 -2.46 -4.77 18.65
C ALA A 13 -2.04 -6.19 19.04
N VAL A 14 -2.56 -7.19 18.32
CA VAL A 14 -2.27 -8.59 18.58
C VAL A 14 -1.02 -9.01 17.80
N PHE A 15 0.02 -9.43 18.50
CA PHE A 15 1.22 -10.00 17.88
C PHE A 15 0.89 -11.35 17.20
N ASP A 16 1.26 -11.50 15.93
CA ASP A 16 1.18 -12.76 15.20
C ASP A 16 2.57 -13.21 14.75
N ALA A 17 3.12 -14.22 15.43
CA ALA A 17 4.45 -14.78 15.17
C ALA A 17 4.57 -15.51 13.82
N ARG A 18 3.46 -15.77 13.14
CA ARG A 18 3.45 -16.47 11.84
C ARG A 18 3.68 -15.51 10.67
N LEU A 19 3.61 -14.20 10.91
CA LEU A 19 3.86 -13.20 9.88
C LEU A 19 5.33 -13.26 9.45
N SER A 20 5.54 -13.52 8.16
CA SER A 20 6.86 -13.41 7.55
C SER A 20 7.25 -11.93 7.39
N PRO A 21 8.56 -11.60 7.35
CA PRO A 21 9.00 -10.24 7.06
C PRO A 21 8.41 -9.74 5.75
N ILE A 22 7.97 -8.48 5.73
CA ILE A 22 7.50 -7.83 4.51
C ILE A 22 8.73 -7.48 3.64
N SER A 23 8.72 -7.93 2.38
CA SER A 23 9.74 -7.58 1.39
C SER A 23 9.16 -6.60 0.38
N LEU A 24 9.76 -5.42 0.26
CA LEU A 24 9.41 -4.42 -0.75
C LEU A 24 10.46 -4.42 -1.85
N SER A 25 10.05 -4.72 -3.08
CA SER A 25 10.93 -4.77 -4.26
C SER A 25 10.26 -4.02 -5.41
N TYR A 26 10.52 -2.71 -5.48
CA TYR A 26 10.02 -1.87 -6.57
C TYR A 26 11.00 -1.90 -7.74
N ASN A 27 10.47 -1.96 -8.96
CA ASN A 27 11.29 -1.79 -10.15
C ASN A 27 11.47 -0.29 -10.44
N ASP A 28 12.72 0.11 -10.67
CA ASP A 28 13.06 1.47 -11.08
C ASP A 28 12.38 1.81 -12.41
N CYS A 29 12.09 3.09 -12.63
CA CYS A 29 11.51 3.60 -13.88
C CYS A 29 10.11 3.02 -14.25
N THR A 30 9.34 2.54 -13.29
CA THR A 30 7.95 2.07 -13.52
C THR A 30 6.88 3.14 -13.35
N SER A 31 7.23 4.34 -12.86
CA SER A 31 6.29 5.46 -12.78
C SER A 31 5.88 5.97 -14.17
N VAL A 32 4.60 6.19 -14.41
CA VAL A 32 4.04 6.56 -15.73
C VAL A 32 3.49 7.98 -15.74
N ASN A 33 2.81 8.38 -14.67
CA ASN A 33 2.05 9.62 -14.66
C ASN A 33 1.98 10.22 -13.25
N ILE A 34 1.90 11.55 -13.17
CA ILE A 34 1.61 12.29 -11.95
C ILE A 34 0.38 13.18 -12.20
N SER A 35 -0.65 13.02 -11.37
CA SER A 35 -1.90 13.73 -11.56
C SER A 35 -2.44 14.31 -10.26
N ASN A 36 -3.12 15.46 -10.36
CA ASN A 36 -4.00 15.97 -9.32
C ASN A 36 -5.43 15.61 -9.74
N ASN A 37 -6.06 14.70 -9.02
CA ASN A 37 -7.40 14.19 -9.35
C ASN A 37 -8.54 14.99 -8.66
N GLY A 38 -8.24 16.11 -8.01
CA GLY A 38 -9.20 16.90 -7.24
C GLY A 38 -9.40 16.43 -5.79
N HIS A 39 -8.74 15.35 -5.37
CA HIS A 39 -8.76 14.83 -3.99
C HIS A 39 -7.36 14.68 -3.39
N SER A 40 -6.40 14.22 -4.19
CA SER A 40 -4.99 14.06 -3.80
C SER A 40 -4.08 14.20 -5.02
N VAL A 41 -2.78 14.20 -4.76
CA VAL A 41 -1.76 13.97 -5.80
C VAL A 41 -1.50 12.47 -5.88
N VAL A 42 -1.59 11.91 -7.08
CA VAL A 42 -1.42 10.48 -7.34
C VAL A 42 -0.26 10.27 -8.31
N VAL A 43 0.54 9.24 -8.06
CA VAL A 43 1.56 8.73 -8.99
C VAL A 43 1.11 7.35 -9.44
N GLU A 44 1.01 7.15 -10.75
CA GLU A 44 0.64 5.87 -11.36
C GLU A 44 1.90 5.11 -11.75
N PHE A 45 1.93 3.81 -11.49
CA PHE A 45 3.03 2.91 -11.85
C PHE A 45 2.51 1.82 -12.80
N ILE A 46 3.40 1.29 -13.65
CA ILE A 46 3.08 0.14 -14.51
C ILE A 46 2.87 -1.09 -13.62
N ASP A 47 1.64 -1.62 -13.64
CA ASP A 47 1.30 -2.90 -13.02
C ASP A 47 1.20 -3.97 -14.11
N SER A 48 2.35 -4.43 -14.60
CA SER A 48 2.43 -5.48 -15.62
C SER A 48 2.48 -6.89 -15.02
N ASP A 49 2.47 -6.99 -13.69
CA ASP A 49 2.31 -8.28 -13.03
C ASP A 49 0.83 -8.68 -13.15
N GLU A 50 0.54 -9.56 -14.09
CA GLU A 50 -0.69 -10.36 -14.17
C GLU A 50 -0.77 -11.29 -12.92
N ARG A 51 -0.84 -10.71 -11.73
CA ARG A 51 -1.16 -11.40 -10.48
C ARG A 51 -2.61 -11.05 -10.15
N SER A 52 -3.49 -11.81 -10.80
CA SER A 52 -4.93 -11.90 -10.47
C SER A 52 -5.18 -12.37 -9.04
#